data_AF-T0HFG6-F1
#
_entry.id   AF-T0HFG6-F1
#
_cell.length_a   1.000
_cell.length_b   1.000
_cell.length_c   1.000
_cell.angle_alpha   90.00
_cell.angle_beta   90.00
_cell.angle_gamma   90.00
#
_symmetry.space_group_name_H-M   'P 1'
#
loop_
_entity.id
_entity.type
_entity.pdbx_description
1 polymer ?
#
loop_
_entity_poly.entity_id
_entity_poly.type
_entity_poly.pdbx_seq_one_letter_code
_entity_poly.pdbx_strand_id
1 'polypeptide(L)'
;MGKRNLAIVGTHKDYFADMHDEKMGEDPSTVFGCATPEDAATSYFKDVFENSNARIREAVIGVWLTSEGPDKARIFQACATMTPCTASDAEPDEFDIVLDVRQRS
;
A
#
# COMPACT_ATOMS: atom_id res chain seq x y z
N MET A 1 4.21 18.22 -27.71
CA MET A 1 4.62 18.98 -26.51
C MET A 1 4.57 18.03 -25.32
N GLY A 2 5.72 17.47 -24.93
CA GLY A 2 5.80 16.50 -23.82
C GLY A 2 5.73 17.22 -22.47
N LYS A 3 4.75 16.84 -21.65
CA LYS A 3 4.70 17.28 -20.25
C LYS A 3 5.87 16.63 -19.51
N ARG A 4 6.76 17.46 -18.98
CA ARG A 4 7.87 17.05 -18.13
C ARG A 4 7.28 16.48 -16.84
N ASN A 5 7.32 15.17 -16.67
CA ASN A 5 7.06 14.55 -15.38
C ASN A 5 8.13 15.04 -14.43
N LEU A 6 7.71 15.79 -13.41
CA LEU A 6 8.54 16.17 -12.28
C LEU A 6 9.17 14.90 -11.72
N ALA A 7 10.49 14.81 -11.87
CA ALA A 7 11.28 13.73 -11.32
C ALA A 7 11.03 13.67 -9.81
N ILE A 8 10.35 12.62 -9.35
CA ILE A 8 10.43 12.21 -7.95
C ILE A 8 11.85 11.68 -7.79
N VAL A 9 12.71 12.50 -7.18
CA VAL A 9 14.12 12.22 -6.96
C VAL A 9 14.22 11.15 -5.87
N GLY A 10 14.41 9.90 -6.28
CA GLY A 10 14.65 8.76 -5.40
C GLY A 10 15.09 7.54 -6.22
N THR A 11 15.99 6.72 -5.66
CA THR A 11 16.28 5.41 -6.24
C THR A 11 15.06 4.53 -6.00
N HIS A 12 14.24 4.36 -7.02
CA HIS A 12 13.09 3.46 -6.96
C HIS A 12 13.63 2.04 -6.78
N LYS A 13 13.07 1.31 -5.82
CA LYS A 13 13.44 -0.06 -5.49
C LYS A 13 12.21 -0.95 -5.51
N ASP A 14 12.45 -2.23 -5.71
CA ASP A 14 11.42 -3.25 -5.60
C ASP A 14 11.39 -3.79 -4.18
N TYR A 15 10.18 -4.00 -3.68
CA TYR A 15 9.92 -4.49 -2.33
C TYR A 15 9.08 -5.75 -2.40
N PHE A 16 9.27 -6.62 -1.43
CA PHE A 16 8.28 -7.61 -1.06
C PHE A 16 7.34 -7.00 -0.03
N ALA A 17 6.05 -7.26 -0.18
CA ALA A 17 5.00 -6.88 0.75
C ALA A 17 4.09 -8.08 1.01
N ASP A 18 3.75 -8.29 2.28
CA ASP A 18 2.92 -9.42 2.69
C ASP A 18 2.11 -9.09 3.95
N MET A 19 1.04 -9.84 4.20
CA MET A 19 0.31 -9.78 5.46
C MET A 19 1.23 -10.22 6.61
N HIS A 20 1.21 -9.47 7.70
CA HIS A 20 1.96 -9.82 8.90
C HIS A 20 1.18 -10.85 9.72
N ASP A 21 1.31 -12.12 9.35
CA ASP A 21 0.77 -13.28 10.05
C ASP A 21 1.84 -14.39 10.23
N GLU A 22 1.43 -15.58 10.67
CA GLU A 22 2.34 -16.72 10.92
C GLU A 22 3.03 -17.25 9.64
N LYS A 23 2.53 -16.91 8.45
CA LYS A 23 3.00 -17.36 7.13
C LYS A 23 3.74 -16.28 6.37
N MET A 24 3.99 -15.14 7.00
CA MET A 24 4.65 -14.01 6.36
C MET A 24 5.96 -14.41 5.67
N GLY A 25 6.06 -14.14 4.38
CA GLY A 25 7.21 -14.47 3.54
C GLY A 25 7.16 -15.85 2.87
N GLU A 26 6.10 -16.64 3.05
CA GLU A 26 5.87 -17.88 2.28
C GLU A 26 5.55 -17.58 0.80
N ASP A 27 4.75 -16.55 0.53
CA ASP A 27 4.37 -16.11 -0.83
C ASP A 27 4.16 -14.58 -0.91
N PRO A 28 5.22 -13.78 -0.73
CA PRO A 28 5.09 -12.33 -0.68
C PRO A 28 4.78 -11.74 -2.06
N SER A 29 3.94 -10.70 -2.08
CA SER A 29 3.69 -9.93 -3.30
C SER A 29 4.87 -9.03 -3.61
N THR A 30 5.24 -8.92 -4.89
CA THR A 30 6.28 -7.99 -5.33
C THR A 30 5.66 -6.66 -5.73
N VAL A 31 6.12 -5.57 -5.12
CA VAL A 31 5.72 -4.20 -5.43
C VAL A 31 6.90 -3.48 -6.10
N PHE A 32 6.70 -3.05 -7.35
CA PHE A 32 7.77 -2.53 -8.18
C PHE A 32 7.89 -1.02 -8.12
N GLY A 33 9.13 -0.53 -8.17
CA GLY A 33 9.40 0.89 -8.41
C GLY A 33 8.85 1.82 -7.33
N CYS A 34 9.05 1.49 -6.05
CA CYS A 34 8.66 2.34 -4.93
C CYS A 34 9.84 3.19 -4.44
N ALA A 35 9.59 4.45 -4.05
CA ALA A 35 10.63 5.31 -3.49
C ALA A 35 10.94 4.94 -2.03
N THR A 36 9.93 4.49 -1.28
CA THR A 36 10.03 4.10 0.13
C THR A 36 9.29 2.77 0.41
N PRO A 37 9.60 2.08 1.52
CA PRO A 37 8.82 0.92 1.95
C PRO A 37 7.38 1.29 2.35
N GLU A 38 7.12 2.54 2.74
CA GLU A 38 5.77 3.03 3.02
C GLU A 38 4.93 3.14 1.74
N ASP A 39 5.52 3.60 0.64
CA ASP A 39 4.87 3.59 -0.69
C ASP A 39 4.52 2.16 -1.12
N ALA A 40 5.43 1.21 -0.86
CA ALA A 40 5.21 -0.20 -1.15
C ALA A 40 4.07 -0.79 -0.28
N ALA A 41 4.06 -0.49 1.03
CA ALA A 41 2.99 -0.90 1.94
C ALA A 41 1.64 -0.31 1.51
N THR A 42 1.61 0.96 1.12
CA THR A 42 0.41 1.65 0.63
C THR A 42 -0.11 1.05 -0.66
N SER A 43 0.77 0.77 -1.61
CA SER A 43 0.39 0.15 -2.89
C SER A 43 -0.16 -1.26 -2.68
N TYR A 44 0.52 -2.08 -1.88
CA TYR A 44 0.05 -3.41 -1.53
C TYR A 44 -1.30 -3.38 -0.81
N PHE A 45 -1.46 -2.49 0.18
CA PHE A 45 -2.72 -2.38 0.90
C PHE A 45 -3.88 -1.93 0.01
N LYS A 46 -3.61 -1.01 -0.93
CA LYS A 46 -4.60 -0.57 -1.91
C LYS A 46 -5.11 -1.76 -2.72
N ASP A 47 -4.20 -2.59 -3.25
CA ASP A 47 -4.56 -3.78 -4.02
C ASP A 47 -5.39 -4.76 -3.18
N VAL A 48 -5.02 -4.98 -1.92
CA VAL A 48 -5.79 -5.82 -0.98
C VAL A 48 -7.20 -5.26 -0.75
N PHE A 49 -7.30 -3.97 -0.47
CA PHE A 49 -8.57 -3.29 -0.23
C PHE A 49 -9.50 -3.41 -1.45
N GLU A 50 -9.00 -3.10 -2.65
CA GLU A 50 -9.74 -3.16 -3.91
C GLU A 50 -10.17 -4.61 -4.23
N ASN A 51 -9.24 -5.57 -4.17
CA ASN A 51 -9.54 -6.98 -4.46
C ASN A 51 -10.50 -7.61 -3.44
N SER A 52 -10.55 -7.10 -2.21
CA SER A 52 -11.51 -7.53 -1.20
C SER A 52 -12.92 -6.95 -1.37
N ASN A 53 -13.13 -6.10 -2.38
CA ASN A 53 -14.33 -5.26 -2.50
C ASN A 53 -14.59 -4.43 -1.23
N ALA A 54 -13.55 -3.75 -0.73
CA ALA A 54 -13.58 -2.90 0.46
C ALA A 54 -13.95 -3.61 1.78
N ARG A 55 -13.86 -4.95 1.83
CA ARG A 55 -14.11 -5.76 3.03
C ARG A 55 -12.95 -5.73 4.01
N ILE A 56 -11.71 -5.71 3.50
CA ILE A 56 -10.50 -5.59 4.31
C ILE A 56 -10.18 -4.10 4.43
N ARG A 57 -10.51 -3.51 5.58
CA ARG A 57 -10.29 -2.08 5.87
C ARG A 57 -9.08 -1.81 6.76
N GLU A 58 -8.55 -2.83 7.40
CA GLU A 58 -7.37 -2.72 8.24
C GLU A 58 -6.47 -3.92 7.95
N ALA A 59 -5.16 -3.69 7.91
CA ALA A 59 -4.17 -4.73 7.73
C ALA A 59 -2.88 -4.37 8.47
N VAL A 60 -2.13 -5.40 8.86
CA VAL A 60 -0.75 -5.26 9.29
C VAL A 60 0.11 -5.87 8.20
N ILE A 61 1.05 -5.11 7.67
CA ILE A 61 1.79 -5.44 6.46
C ILE A 61 3.27 -5.43 6.79
N GLY A 62 3.97 -6.48 6.43
CA GLY A 62 5.43 -6.51 6.43
C GLY A 62 5.98 -6.11 5.07
N VAL A 63 6.99 -5.23 5.05
CA VAL A 63 7.66 -4.80 3.81
C VAL A 63 9.18 -4.88 3.96
N TRP A 64 9.85 -5.53 3.02
CA TRP A 64 11.32 -5.65 2.95
C TRP A 64 11.81 -5.52 1.50
N LEU A 65 13.10 -5.27 1.29
CA LEU A 65 13.65 -5.22 -0.07
C LEU A 65 13.65 -6.61 -0.70
N THR A 66 13.51 -6.68 -2.02
CA THR A 66 13.60 -7.96 -2.75
C THR A 66 14.97 -8.63 -2.66
N SER A 67 16.00 -7.88 -2.25
CA SER A 67 17.33 -8.39 -1.95
C SER A 67 17.52 -8.89 -0.51
N GLU A 68 16.50 -8.80 0.33
CA GLU A 68 16.54 -9.12 1.77
C GLU A 68 15.59 -10.29 2.11
N GLY A 69 15.76 -10.83 3.32
CA GLY A 69 14.84 -11.82 3.88
C GLY A 69 13.68 -11.18 4.66
N PRO A 70 12.60 -11.94 4.93
CA PRO A 70 11.44 -11.47 5.70
C PRO A 70 11.80 -11.08 7.14
N ASP A 71 12.93 -11.55 7.68
CA ASP A 71 13.46 -11.13 8.98
C ASP A 71 13.86 -9.64 9.03
N LYS A 72 14.01 -8.98 7.88
CA LYS A 72 14.29 -7.54 7.75
C LYS A 72 13.05 -6.70 7.52
N ALA A 73 11.87 -7.30 7.56
CA ALA A 73 10.64 -6.59 7.29
C ALA A 73 10.37 -5.46 8.27
N ARG A 74 10.01 -4.31 7.70
CA ARG A 74 9.39 -3.20 8.42
C ARG A 74 7.91 -3.45 8.48
N ILE A 75 7.34 -3.33 9.67
CA ILE A 75 5.92 -3.58 9.90
C ILE A 75 5.15 -2.27 9.81
N PHE A 76 4.09 -2.27 9.02
CA PHE A 76 3.19 -1.15 8.82
C PHE A 76 1.78 -1.54 9.26
N GLN A 77 1.08 -0.59 9.87
CA GLN A 77 -0.35 -0.68 10.07
C GLN A 77 -1.03 0.17 9.01
N ALA A 78 -1.96 -0.43 8.29
CA ALA A 78 -2.72 0.22 7.24
C ALA A 78 -4.21 0.24 7.60
N CYS A 79 -4.86 1.37 7.34
CA CYS A 79 -6.28 1.58 7.56
C CYS A 79 -6.90 2.30 6.36
N ALA A 80 -8.05 1.83 5.89
CA ALA A 80 -8.86 2.45 4.86
C ALA A 80 -10.11 3.04 5.49
N THR A 81 -10.27 4.36 5.37
CA THR A 81 -11.50 5.06 5.75
C THR A 81 -12.30 5.37 4.49
N MET A 82 -13.59 5.03 4.51
CA MET A 82 -14.54 5.35 3.44
C MET A 82 -15.52 6.40 3.96
N THR A 83 -15.60 7.53 3.27
CA THR A 83 -16.58 8.58 3.55
C THR A 83 -17.46 8.79 2.32
N PRO A 84 -18.78 9.01 2.46
CA PRO A 84 -19.62 9.35 1.33
C PRO A 84 -19.04 10.53 0.56
N CYS A 85 -19.00 10.43 -0.76
CA CYS A 85 -18.48 11.50 -1.59
C CYS A 85 -19.35 12.74 -1.45
N THR A 86 -18.71 13.90 -1.25
CA THR A 86 -19.40 15.19 -1.08
C THR A 86 -19.41 16.04 -2.35
N ALA A 87 -18.85 15.51 -3.44
CA ALA A 87 -18.85 16.18 -4.73
C ALA A 87 -20.28 16.36 -5.26
N SER A 88 -20.55 17.50 -5.89
CA SER A 88 -21.89 17.87 -6.35
C SER A 88 -22.45 16.93 -7.44
N ASP A 89 -21.58 16.21 -8.12
CA ASP A 89 -21.86 15.25 -9.19
C ASP A 89 -21.69 13.78 -8.77
N ALA A 90 -21.48 13.52 -7.48
CA ALA A 90 -21.28 12.18 -6.96
C ALA A 90 -22.52 11.28 -7.11
N GLU A 91 -22.30 10.02 -7.49
CA GLU A 91 -23.37 9.02 -7.48
C GLU A 91 -23.77 8.65 -6.04
N PRO A 92 -25.01 8.14 -5.80
CA PRO A 92 -25.51 7.82 -4.46
C PRO A 92 -24.68 6.82 -3.66
N ASP A 93 -23.84 6.03 -4.33
CA ASP A 93 -22.97 5.00 -3.74
C ASP A 93 -21.47 5.32 -3.96
N GLU A 94 -21.14 6.58 -4.27
CA GLU A 94 -19.75 7.01 -4.44
C GLU A 94 -19.11 7.36 -3.09
N PHE A 95 -17.89 6.89 -2.88
CA PHE A 95 -17.14 7.08 -1.64
C PHE A 95 -15.74 7.64 -1.91
N ASP A 96 -15.35 8.62 -1.11
CA ASP A 96 -13.95 9.02 -0.97
C ASP A 96 -13.22 7.97 -0.11
N ILE A 97 -12.06 7.52 -0.57
CA ILE A 97 -11.23 6.54 0.13
C ILE A 97 -9.93 7.21 0.57
N VAL A 98 -9.64 7.13 1.86
CA VAL A 98 -8.36 7.57 2.44
C VAL A 98 -7.64 6.34 2.99
N LEU A 99 -6.43 6.09 2.47
CA LEU A 99 -5.52 5.08 2.98
C LEU A 99 -4.52 5.75 3.91
N ASP A 100 -4.50 5.32 5.17
CA ASP A 100 -3.55 5.75 6.18
C ASP A 100 -2.62 4.58 6.51
N VAL A 101 -1.33 4.72 6.18
CA VAL A 101 -0.32 3.68 6.38
C VAL A 101 0.77 4.25 7.25
N ARG A 102 1.06 3.57 8.37
CA ARG A 102 2.03 4.05 9.37
C ARG A 102 2.94 2.93 9.79
N GLN A 103 4.25 3.21 9.83
CA GLN A 103 5.22 2.26 10.34
C GLN A 103 4.97 2.03 11.84
N ARG A 104 4.89 0.77 12.27
CA ARG A 104 4.89 0.38 13.68
C ARG A 104 6.32 0.54 14.23
N SER A 105 6.42 1.21 15.38
CA SER A 105 7.69 1.43 16.10
C SER A 105 8.11 0.18 16.87
#